data_AF-A0A4P7R617-F1
#
_entry.id   AF-A0A4P7R617-F1
#
_cell.length_a   1.000
_cell.length_b   1.000
_cell.length_c   1.000
_cell.angle_alpha   90.00
_cell.angle_beta   90.00
_cell.angle_gamma   90.00
#
_symmetry.space_group_name_H-M   'P 1'
#
loop_
_entity.id
_entity.type
_entity.pdbx_description
1 polymer ?
#
loop_
_entity_poly.entity_id
_entity_poly.type
_entity_poly.pdbx_seq_one_letter_code
_entity_poly.pdbx_strand_id
1 'polypeptide(L)'
;MRSITNSEEARVWHWLSRAFYDHHVMIKLPVTRFTMPREQEQGMDWYSLLGGVYCTFTICKADGRVVGCLDVPGKNALPRSTRLLKHSLLTQCELPYWVVRSSSLPTVTEIRSEFLGETPTAQTMRERELEERALISAQANLRSALNKQRGSRNSDFSPLSNWPSSTTGDTRAGDLGSQWQDNSFLIPLDSRKGDLL
;
A
#
# COMPACT_ATOMS: atom_id res chain seq x y z
N MET A 1 21.90 -0.86 25.92
CA MET A 1 21.65 -1.13 24.48
C MET A 1 21.43 0.21 23.79
N ARG A 2 22.34 0.65 22.91
CA ARG A 2 22.21 1.96 22.24
C ARG A 2 21.27 1.79 21.05
N SER A 3 20.10 2.46 21.07
CA SER A 3 19.15 2.35 19.96
C SER A 3 19.81 2.83 18.67
N ILE A 4 19.84 1.98 17.65
CA ILE A 4 20.42 2.29 16.34
C ILE A 4 19.57 3.37 15.64
N THR A 5 18.28 3.45 15.94
CA THR A 5 17.35 4.43 15.39
C THR A 5 16.54 5.16 16.47
N ASN A 6 16.17 6.40 16.20
CA ASN A 6 15.22 7.16 17.04
C ASN A 6 13.76 6.82 16.65
N SER A 7 12.77 7.27 17.44
CA SER A 7 11.35 6.97 17.19
C SER A 7 10.83 7.51 15.84
N GLU A 8 11.37 8.64 15.37
CA GLU A 8 11.00 9.26 14.10
C GLU A 8 11.59 8.47 12.92
N GLU A 9 12.86 8.10 13.02
CA GLU A 9 13.55 7.20 12.09
C GLU A 9 12.84 5.86 12.02
N ALA A 10 12.42 5.28 13.14
CA ALA A 10 11.68 4.03 13.17
C ALA A 10 10.34 4.14 12.43
N ARG A 11 9.60 5.25 12.58
CA ARG A 11 8.35 5.49 11.85
C ARG A 11 8.59 5.56 10.33
N VAL A 12 9.61 6.32 9.92
CA VAL A 12 9.99 6.45 8.50
C VAL A 12 10.48 5.12 7.95
N TRP A 13 11.24 4.34 8.72
CA TRP A 13 11.71 3.01 8.31
C TRP A 13 10.55 2.05 8.02
N HIS A 14 9.57 1.93 8.92
CA HIS A 14 8.39 1.08 8.67
C HIS A 14 7.61 1.52 7.44
N TRP A 15 7.47 2.83 7.21
CA TRP A 15 6.84 3.36 6.01
C TRP A 15 7.64 3.03 4.74
N LEU A 16 8.96 3.22 4.77
CA LEU A 16 9.87 2.90 3.67
C LEU A 16 9.84 1.41 3.32
N SER A 17 9.91 0.52 4.31
CA SER A 17 9.87 -0.93 4.11
C SER A 17 8.56 -1.39 3.46
N ARG A 18 7.45 -0.65 3.67
CA ARG A 18 6.18 -0.92 3.00
C ARG A 18 6.14 -0.33 1.58
N ALA A 19 6.68 0.87 1.39
CA ALA A 19 6.74 1.52 0.08
C ALA A 19 7.66 0.78 -0.90
N PHE A 20 8.74 0.18 -0.39
CA PHE A 20 9.77 -0.54 -1.12
C PHE A 20 9.84 -2.00 -0.68
N TYR A 21 8.72 -2.71 -0.72
CA TYR A 21 8.62 -4.10 -0.27
C TYR A 21 9.51 -5.07 -1.07
N ASP A 22 9.88 -4.68 -2.28
CA ASP A 22 10.71 -5.38 -3.25
C ASP A 22 12.20 -4.96 -3.22
N HIS A 23 12.57 -4.06 -2.30
CA HIS A 23 13.94 -3.56 -2.16
C HIS A 23 14.44 -3.68 -0.71
N HIS A 24 15.74 -3.57 -0.54
CA HIS A 24 16.37 -3.53 0.78
C HIS A 24 16.51 -2.09 1.26
N VAL A 25 16.11 -1.83 2.51
CA VAL A 25 16.29 -0.55 3.19
C VAL A 25 17.42 -0.68 4.20
N MET A 26 18.60 -0.15 3.85
CA MET A 26 19.77 -0.11 4.72
C MET A 26 19.74 1.14 5.62
N ILE A 27 20.30 1.03 6.83
CA ILE A 27 20.27 2.09 7.84
C ILE A 27 21.68 2.65 8.04
N LYS A 28 21.81 3.98 8.08
CA LYS A 28 23.06 4.70 8.42
C LYS A 28 24.25 4.33 7.54
N LEU A 29 24.04 4.26 6.23
CA LEU A 29 25.10 3.92 5.29
C LEU A 29 26.01 5.14 5.04
N PRO A 30 27.35 5.01 5.17
CA PRO A 30 28.28 6.10 4.86
C PRO A 30 28.23 6.47 3.38
N VAL A 31 28.28 7.77 3.07
CA VAL A 31 28.26 8.23 1.66
C VAL A 31 29.50 7.79 0.88
N THR A 32 30.59 7.50 1.57
CA THR A 32 31.82 6.95 0.99
C THR A 32 31.62 5.60 0.30
N ARG A 33 30.50 4.90 0.57
CA ARG A 33 30.13 3.65 -0.11
C ARG A 33 29.57 3.87 -1.52
N PHE A 34 29.23 5.10 -1.87
CA PHE A 34 28.69 5.47 -3.18
C PHE A 34 29.71 6.15 -4.09
N THR A 35 30.83 6.60 -3.51
CA THR A 35 31.85 7.38 -4.20
C THR A 35 33.06 6.52 -4.52
N MET A 36 33.60 6.64 -5.74
CA MET A 36 34.90 6.09 -6.09
C MET A 36 35.88 7.24 -6.34
N PRO A 37 37.04 7.32 -5.64
CA PRO A 37 38.04 8.34 -5.90
C PRO A 37 38.56 8.21 -7.33
N ARG A 38 38.60 9.31 -8.09
CA ARG A 38 39.21 9.34 -9.43
C ARG A 38 40.74 9.30 -9.37
N GLU A 39 41.30 9.86 -8.30
CA GLU A 39 42.74 9.91 -8.04
C GLU A 39 43.03 9.35 -6.65
N GLN A 40 43.99 8.43 -6.57
CA GLN A 40 44.25 7.66 -5.34
C GLN A 40 44.88 8.53 -4.24
N GLU A 41 45.73 9.50 -4.60
CA GLU A 41 46.35 10.45 -3.67
C GLU A 41 45.32 11.39 -3.00
N GLN A 42 44.35 11.89 -3.77
CA GLN A 42 43.28 12.75 -3.23
C GLN A 42 42.21 11.95 -2.45
N GLY A 43 42.15 10.64 -2.63
CA GLY A 43 41.14 9.78 -2.02
C GLY A 43 41.18 9.78 -0.49
N MET A 44 42.36 9.89 0.12
CA MET A 44 42.51 9.87 1.58
C MET A 44 41.97 11.13 2.25
N ASP A 45 42.18 12.30 1.63
CA ASP A 45 41.67 13.58 2.15
C ASP A 45 40.14 13.65 2.07
N TRP A 46 39.58 13.22 0.94
CA TRP A 46 38.13 13.10 0.78
C TRP A 46 37.52 12.09 1.76
N TYR A 47 38.19 10.97 2.01
CA TYR A 47 37.73 9.98 2.97
C TYR A 47 37.69 10.54 4.40
N SER A 48 38.69 11.34 4.80
CA SER A 48 38.72 12.04 6.08
C SER A 48 37.54 13.01 6.24
N LEU A 49 37.25 13.80 5.19
CA LEU A 49 36.14 14.75 5.18
C LEU A 49 34.76 14.08 5.21
N LEU A 50 34.63 12.91 4.55
CA LEU A 50 33.36 12.21 4.38
C LEU A 50 33.13 11.10 5.42
N GLY A 51 34.14 10.76 6.23
CA GLY A 51 34.08 9.66 7.20
C GLY A 51 32.96 9.81 8.25
N GLY A 52 32.48 11.03 8.49
CA GLY A 52 31.35 11.32 9.38
C GLY A 52 29.98 11.48 8.67
N VAL A 53 29.94 11.39 7.35
CA VAL A 53 28.75 11.71 6.55
C VAL A 53 28.03 10.41 6.17
N TYR A 54 26.81 10.23 6.66
CA TYR A 54 25.98 9.05 6.41
C TYR A 54 24.59 9.44 5.92
N CYS A 55 23.96 8.61 5.09
CA CYS A 55 22.53 8.71 4.81
C CYS A 55 21.75 7.95 5.88
N THR A 56 20.62 8.49 6.32
CA THR A 56 19.80 7.83 7.35
C THR A 56 19.27 6.50 6.84
N PHE A 57 18.75 6.49 5.62
CA PHE A 57 18.33 5.30 4.90
C PHE A 57 18.90 5.27 3.48
N THR A 58 19.19 4.07 3.00
CA THR A 58 19.59 3.83 1.61
C THR A 58 18.76 2.68 1.08
N ILE A 59 18.18 2.86 -0.11
CA ILE A 59 17.34 1.86 -0.76
C ILE A 59 18.17 1.21 -1.86
N CYS A 60 18.24 -0.12 -1.84
CA CYS A 60 18.97 -0.89 -2.83
C CYS A 60 18.16 -2.06 -3.36
N LYS A 61 18.40 -2.42 -4.63
CA LYS A 61 17.85 -3.61 -5.26
C LYS A 61 18.51 -4.88 -4.70
N ALA A 62 17.92 -6.03 -5.00
CA ALA A 62 18.46 -7.34 -4.60
C ALA A 62 19.88 -7.61 -5.17
N ASP A 63 20.25 -6.96 -6.27
CA ASP A 63 21.59 -7.03 -6.87
C ASP A 63 22.62 -6.11 -6.18
N GLY A 64 22.21 -5.37 -5.15
CA GLY A 64 23.06 -4.43 -4.41
C GLY A 64 23.17 -3.04 -5.05
N ARG A 65 22.51 -2.78 -6.19
CA ARG A 65 22.49 -1.43 -6.79
C ARG A 65 21.67 -0.48 -5.94
N VAL A 66 22.23 0.69 -5.69
CA VAL A 66 21.56 1.75 -4.93
C VAL A 66 20.58 2.47 -5.84
N VAL A 67 19.37 2.66 -5.34
CA VAL A 67 18.25 3.30 -6.03
C VAL A 67 18.05 4.73 -5.53
N GLY A 68 18.25 4.96 -4.24
CA GLY A 68 18.06 6.28 -3.66
C GLY A 68 18.54 6.35 -2.22
N CYS A 69 18.80 7.57 -1.78
CA CYS A 69 19.21 7.88 -0.42
C CYS A 69 18.22 8.83 0.24
N LEU A 70 17.94 8.59 1.52
CA LEU A 70 16.98 9.38 2.28
C LEU A 70 17.56 9.79 3.64
N ASP A 71 17.31 11.04 4.02
CA ASP A 71 17.63 11.56 5.33
C ASP A 71 16.39 11.92 6.15
N VAL A 72 16.40 11.52 7.42
CA VAL A 72 15.38 11.92 8.39
C VAL A 72 16.02 12.91 9.36
N PRO A 73 15.66 14.20 9.31
CA PRO A 73 16.15 15.16 10.28
C PRO A 73 15.60 14.76 11.67
N GLY A 74 16.50 14.61 12.63
CA GLY A 74 16.12 14.42 14.02
C GLY A 74 15.60 15.71 14.66
N LYS A 75 15.59 15.75 16.00
CA LYS A 75 15.22 16.96 16.77
C LYS A 75 16.07 18.18 16.39
N ASN A 76 17.34 17.93 16.07
CA ASN A 76 18.23 18.92 15.46
C ASN A 76 18.18 18.72 13.95
N ALA A 77 17.81 19.79 13.22
CA ALA A 77 17.83 19.76 11.77
C ALA A 77 19.25 19.46 11.26
N LEU A 78 19.36 18.75 10.13
CA LEU A 78 20.66 18.58 9.48
C LEU A 78 21.26 19.95 9.15
N PRO A 79 22.54 20.20 9.49
CA PRO A 79 23.22 21.43 9.10
C PRO A 79 23.11 21.65 7.59
N ARG A 80 22.86 22.92 7.18
CA ARG A 80 22.68 23.27 5.77
C ARG A 80 23.90 22.88 4.93
N SER A 81 25.11 23.08 5.46
CA SER A 81 26.37 22.69 4.82
C SER A 81 26.42 21.19 4.53
N THR A 82 26.12 20.35 5.53
CA THR A 82 26.07 18.89 5.37
C THR A 82 25.02 18.46 4.36
N ARG A 83 23.84 19.09 4.36
CA ARG A 83 22.79 18.79 3.40
C ARG A 83 23.21 19.14 1.97
N LEU A 84 23.83 20.30 1.76
CA LEU A 84 24.32 20.72 0.45
C LEU A 84 25.45 19.82 -0.03
N LEU A 85 26.36 19.43 0.85
CA LEU A 85 27.43 18.48 0.55
C LEU A 85 26.87 17.14 0.09
N LYS A 86 25.93 16.55 0.85
CA LYS A 86 25.27 15.30 0.48
C LYS A 86 24.55 15.41 -0.86
N HIS A 87 23.79 16.49 -1.05
CA HIS A 87 23.09 16.71 -2.31
C HIS A 87 24.07 16.78 -3.48
N SER A 88 25.13 17.59 -3.37
CA SER A 88 26.14 17.72 -4.43
C SER A 88 26.81 16.37 -4.76
N LEU A 89 27.22 15.62 -3.73
CA LEU A 89 27.89 14.33 -3.91
C LEU A 89 26.96 13.27 -4.52
N LEU A 90 25.75 13.12 -3.99
CA LEU A 90 24.82 12.10 -4.45
C LEU A 90 24.35 12.41 -5.87
N THR A 91 24.13 13.69 -6.22
CA THR A 91 23.85 14.09 -7.60
C THR A 91 25.02 13.74 -8.54
N GLN A 92 26.28 13.94 -8.13
CA GLN A 92 27.44 13.52 -8.92
C GLN A 92 27.55 12.01 -9.08
N CYS A 93 27.05 11.25 -8.12
CA CYS A 93 26.95 9.79 -8.18
C CYS A 93 25.67 9.30 -8.88
N GLU A 94 24.85 10.21 -9.44
CA GLU A 94 23.55 9.89 -10.07
C GLU A 94 22.58 9.16 -9.13
N LEU A 95 22.67 9.46 -7.83
CA LEU A 95 21.80 8.92 -6.79
C LEU A 95 20.77 9.96 -6.34
N PRO A 96 19.47 9.67 -6.52
CA PRO A 96 18.40 10.49 -5.95
C PRO A 96 18.54 10.66 -4.44
N TYR A 97 18.31 11.88 -3.96
CA TYR A 97 18.46 12.23 -2.55
C TYR A 97 17.27 13.05 -2.05
N TRP A 98 16.61 12.58 -0.99
CA TRP A 98 15.47 13.27 -0.39
C TRP A 98 15.59 13.36 1.13
N VAL A 99 15.24 14.53 1.70
CA VAL A 99 15.03 14.71 3.14
C VAL A 99 13.54 14.61 3.47
N VAL A 100 13.16 13.63 4.29
CA VAL A 100 11.76 13.36 4.67
C VAL A 100 11.58 13.47 6.18
N ARG A 101 10.49 14.10 6.62
CA ARG A 101 10.11 14.17 8.04
C ARG A 101 9.01 13.18 8.35
N SER A 102 9.03 12.60 9.55
CA SER A 102 7.99 11.64 9.95
C SER A 102 6.59 12.26 10.04
N SER A 103 6.50 13.59 10.25
CA SER A 103 5.25 14.35 10.32
C SER A 103 4.64 14.66 8.96
N SER A 104 5.42 14.52 7.88
CA SER A 104 5.02 14.88 6.51
C SER A 104 5.64 13.89 5.54
N LEU A 105 5.17 12.64 5.62
CA LEU A 105 5.59 11.57 4.73
C LEU A 105 4.97 11.80 3.35
N PRO A 106 5.76 11.72 2.25
CA PRO A 106 5.19 11.74 0.91
C PRO A 106 4.34 10.49 0.68
N THR A 107 3.54 10.51 -0.37
CA THR A 107 2.79 9.32 -0.79
C THR A 107 3.74 8.23 -1.30
N VAL A 108 3.31 6.97 -1.25
CA VAL A 108 4.11 5.83 -1.76
C VAL A 108 4.42 6.03 -3.25
N THR A 109 3.47 6.56 -4.02
CA THR A 109 3.66 6.83 -5.44
C THR A 109 4.74 7.89 -5.68
N GLU A 110 4.74 8.99 -4.94
CA GLU A 110 5.72 10.07 -5.08
C GLU A 110 7.15 9.59 -4.80
N ILE A 111 7.36 8.87 -3.69
CA ILE A 111 8.70 8.39 -3.34
C ILE A 111 9.21 7.34 -4.31
N ARG A 112 8.33 6.46 -4.82
CA ARG A 112 8.69 5.47 -5.82
C ARG A 112 8.99 6.12 -7.17
N SER A 113 8.20 7.10 -7.61
CA SER A 113 8.47 7.81 -8.87
C SER A 113 9.81 8.55 -8.83
N GLU A 114 10.13 9.18 -7.69
CA GLU A 114 11.39 9.91 -7.53
C GLU A 114 12.61 8.97 -7.56
N PHE A 115 12.55 7.84 -6.87
CA PHE A 115 13.72 6.95 -6.71
C PHE A 115 13.85 5.90 -7.82
N LEU A 116 12.74 5.38 -8.33
CA LEU A 116 12.77 4.36 -9.38
C LEU A 116 12.71 4.97 -10.79
N GLY A 117 12.47 6.27 -10.90
CA GLY A 117 12.17 6.90 -12.19
C GLY A 117 10.88 6.35 -12.80
N GLU A 118 10.00 5.77 -11.97
CA GLU A 118 8.64 5.36 -12.32
C GLU A 118 7.80 6.65 -12.55
N THR A 119 8.14 7.41 -13.58
CA THR A 119 7.11 8.18 -14.29
C THR A 119 6.10 7.13 -14.75
N PRO A 120 4.79 7.32 -14.52
CA PRO A 120 3.81 6.34 -14.98
C PRO A 120 4.00 6.24 -16.49
N THR A 121 4.53 5.12 -16.96
CA THR A 121 4.68 4.89 -18.39
C THR A 121 3.29 4.98 -19.01
N ALA A 122 3.18 5.46 -20.24
CA ALA A 122 1.90 5.52 -20.95
C ALA A 122 1.14 4.17 -20.92
N GLN A 123 1.88 3.07 -20.77
CA GLN A 123 1.36 1.73 -20.60
C GLN A 123 0.67 1.51 -19.24
N THR A 124 1.30 1.90 -18.13
CA THR A 124 0.69 1.85 -16.79
C THR A 124 -0.52 2.78 -16.63
N MET A 125 -0.49 3.97 -17.27
CA MET A 125 -1.65 4.86 -17.30
C MET A 125 -2.81 4.24 -18.09
N ARG A 126 -2.50 3.62 -19.24
CA ARG A 126 -3.51 2.94 -20.07
C ARG A 126 -4.12 1.73 -19.37
N GLU A 127 -3.32 0.96 -18.65
CA GLU A 127 -3.77 -0.19 -17.86
C GLU A 127 -4.70 0.26 -16.72
N ARG A 128 -4.33 1.33 -16.00
CA ARG A 128 -5.19 1.94 -14.97
C ARG A 128 -6.51 2.46 -15.52
N GLU A 129 -6.49 3.10 -16.69
CA GLU A 129 -7.69 3.59 -17.37
C GLU A 129 -8.61 2.44 -17.84
N LEU A 130 -8.02 1.34 -18.28
CA LEU A 130 -8.74 0.12 -18.64
C LEU A 130 -9.39 -0.53 -17.40
N GLU A 131 -8.65 -0.64 -16.30
CA GLU A 131 -9.17 -1.13 -15.02
C GLU A 131 -10.31 -0.25 -14.48
N GLU A 132 -10.15 1.07 -14.54
CA GLU A 132 -11.19 2.01 -14.11
C GLU A 132 -12.47 1.87 -14.96
N ARG A 133 -12.33 1.75 -16.29
CA ARG A 133 -13.48 1.45 -17.18
C ARG A 133 -14.13 0.11 -16.86
N ALA A 134 -13.33 -0.92 -16.59
CA ALA A 134 -13.84 -2.23 -16.19
C ALA A 134 -14.64 -2.13 -14.88
N LEU A 135 -14.13 -1.43 -13.88
CA LEU A 135 -14.83 -1.22 -12.61
C LEU A 135 -16.14 -0.43 -12.77
N ILE A 136 -16.15 0.63 -13.57
CA ILE A 136 -17.36 1.41 -13.86
C ILE A 136 -18.41 0.53 -14.56
N SER A 137 -18.00 -0.26 -15.55
CA SER A 137 -18.91 -1.17 -16.25
C SER A 137 -19.47 -2.25 -15.32
N ALA A 138 -18.63 -2.83 -14.44
CA ALA A 138 -19.05 -3.82 -13.46
C ALA A 138 -20.08 -3.23 -12.47
N GLN A 139 -19.84 -2.01 -11.99
CA GLN A 139 -20.78 -1.29 -11.12
C GLN A 139 -22.12 -1.01 -11.82
N ALA A 140 -22.09 -0.56 -13.07
CA ALA A 140 -23.31 -0.30 -13.85
C ALA A 140 -24.11 -1.58 -14.07
N ASN A 141 -23.44 -2.68 -14.41
CA ASN A 141 -24.05 -4.00 -14.57
C ASN A 141 -24.71 -4.47 -13.27
N LEU A 142 -24.00 -4.39 -12.14
CA LEU A 142 -24.54 -4.73 -10.82
C LEU A 142 -25.77 -3.89 -10.45
N ARG A 143 -25.71 -2.57 -10.68
CA ARG A 143 -26.87 -1.67 -10.44
C ARG A 143 -28.06 -2.05 -11.32
N SER A 144 -27.83 -2.39 -12.58
CA SER A 144 -28.89 -2.81 -13.50
C SER A 144 -29.53 -4.15 -13.07
N ALA A 145 -28.71 -5.10 -12.61
CA ALA A 145 -29.17 -6.40 -12.13
C ALA A 145 -30.02 -6.26 -10.85
N LEU A 146 -29.57 -5.43 -9.90
CA LEU A 146 -30.32 -5.13 -8.68
C LEU A 146 -31.67 -4.45 -8.99
N ASN A 147 -31.71 -3.52 -9.94
CA ASN A 147 -32.97 -2.87 -10.34
C ASN A 147 -33.95 -3.86 -10.99
N LYS A 148 -33.47 -4.79 -11.83
CA LYS A 148 -34.32 -5.86 -12.40
C LYS A 148 -34.90 -6.76 -11.32
N GLN A 149 -34.07 -7.16 -10.34
CA GLN A 149 -34.53 -7.99 -9.23
C GLN A 149 -35.56 -7.26 -8.34
N ARG A 150 -35.38 -5.96 -8.11
CA ARG A 150 -36.36 -5.13 -7.40
C ARG A 150 -37.66 -4.98 -8.18
N GLY A 151 -37.59 -4.77 -9.50
CA GLY A 151 -38.76 -4.71 -10.38
C GLY A 151 -39.56 -6.01 -10.39
N SER A 152 -38.88 -7.16 -10.49
CA SER A 152 -39.50 -8.49 -10.42
C SER A 152 -40.22 -8.73 -9.08
N ARG A 153 -39.60 -8.33 -7.96
CA ARG A 153 -40.23 -8.45 -6.64
C ARG A 153 -41.40 -7.49 -6.45
N ASN A 154 -41.39 -6.32 -7.11
CA ASN A 154 -42.50 -5.36 -7.05
C ASN A 154 -43.68 -5.80 -7.93
N SER A 155 -43.45 -6.54 -9.02
CA SER A 155 -44.53 -7.12 -9.82
C SER A 155 -45.21 -8.32 -9.16
N ASP A 156 -44.51 -9.05 -8.28
CA ASP A 156 -45.10 -10.13 -7.47
C ASP A 156 -45.95 -9.59 -6.29
N PHE A 157 -45.88 -8.28 -6.01
CA PHE A 157 -46.73 -7.56 -5.06
C PHE A 157 -47.69 -6.60 -5.78
N SER A 158 -48.25 -7.05 -6.91
CA SER A 158 -49.46 -6.45 -7.46
C SER A 158 -50.65 -6.84 -6.56
N PRO A 159 -51.50 -5.89 -6.11
CA PRO A 159 -52.60 -6.24 -5.23
C PRO A 159 -53.62 -7.05 -6.04
N LEU A 160 -53.63 -8.36 -5.84
CA LEU A 160 -54.76 -9.21 -6.21
C LEU A 160 -55.98 -8.71 -5.43
N SER A 161 -56.77 -7.89 -6.11
CA SER A 161 -58.14 -7.59 -5.75
C SER A 161 -58.98 -8.87 -5.79
N ASN A 162 -59.97 -8.90 -4.88
CA ASN A 162 -61.12 -9.81 -4.82
C ASN A 162 -60.94 -11.15 -4.07
N TRP A 163 -60.90 -11.08 -2.74
CA TRP A 163 -61.36 -12.18 -1.89
C TRP A 163 -62.90 -12.12 -1.82
N PRO A 164 -63.65 -13.19 -2.18
CA PRO A 164 -65.08 -13.20 -1.94
C PRO A 164 -65.35 -13.32 -0.43
N SER A 165 -66.16 -12.40 0.07
CA SER A 165 -66.79 -12.49 1.38
C SER A 165 -67.58 -13.80 1.48
N SER A 166 -67.19 -14.68 2.40
CA SER A 166 -68.11 -15.64 3.00
C SER A 166 -67.93 -15.61 4.52
N THR A 167 -69.05 -15.29 5.14
CA THR A 167 -69.29 -15.14 6.57
C THR A 167 -69.10 -16.46 7.30
N THR A 168 -68.35 -16.47 8.40
CA THR A 168 -68.72 -17.19 9.64
C THR A 168 -67.80 -16.78 10.79
N GLY A 169 -68.41 -16.27 11.85
CA GLY A 169 -68.18 -16.79 13.20
C GLY A 169 -66.89 -16.40 13.93
N ASP A 170 -66.96 -15.22 14.54
CA ASP A 170 -66.67 -14.96 15.96
C ASP A 170 -65.28 -15.24 16.59
N THR A 171 -64.97 -14.30 17.47
CA THR A 171 -63.77 -13.99 18.23
C THR A 171 -63.09 -15.12 19.03
N ARG A 172 -61.74 -15.10 19.05
CA ARG A 172 -60.92 -14.89 20.27
C ARG A 172 -59.42 -14.77 19.96
N ALA A 173 -58.85 -13.67 20.46
CA ALA A 173 -57.42 -13.37 20.46
C ALA A 173 -56.66 -14.26 21.46
N GLY A 174 -55.43 -14.65 21.13
CA GLY A 174 -54.54 -15.36 22.05
C GLY A 174 -53.24 -15.85 21.41
N ASP A 175 -52.22 -15.01 21.54
CA ASP A 175 -50.82 -15.36 21.81
C ASP A 175 -49.80 -15.57 20.67
N LEU A 176 -48.68 -14.88 20.86
CA LEU A 176 -47.48 -14.78 20.02
C LEU A 176 -46.51 -15.91 20.35
N GLY A 177 -45.80 -16.46 19.35
CA GLY A 177 -44.58 -17.21 19.63
C GLY A 177 -44.08 -18.15 18.55
N SER A 178 -43.11 -17.67 17.77
CA SER A 178 -41.92 -18.42 17.31
C SER A 178 -42.11 -19.78 16.62
N GLN A 179 -42.06 -19.78 15.28
CA GLN A 179 -41.65 -20.96 14.51
C GLN A 179 -40.55 -20.57 13.51
N TRP A 180 -39.36 -20.29 14.05
CA TRP A 180 -38.12 -20.30 13.28
C TRP A 180 -37.60 -21.73 13.28
N GLN A 181 -37.82 -22.44 12.18
CA GLN A 181 -37.12 -23.65 11.72
C GLN A 181 -37.64 -23.85 10.27
N ASP A 182 -36.87 -24.14 9.24
CA ASP A 182 -35.66 -24.93 9.26
C ASP A 182 -34.94 -24.90 7.89
N ASN A 183 -33.61 -25.00 7.95
CA ASN A 183 -32.72 -25.70 7.00
C ASN A 183 -32.50 -25.16 5.57
N SER A 184 -31.32 -24.58 5.33
CA SER A 184 -30.42 -24.94 4.20
C SER A 184 -29.05 -24.24 4.29
N PHE A 185 -28.24 -24.61 5.29
CA PHE A 185 -26.79 -24.50 5.19
C PHE A 185 -26.21 -25.90 5.28
N LEU A 186 -26.01 -26.54 4.14
CA LEU A 186 -25.15 -27.72 4.03
C LEU A 186 -23.77 -27.25 3.56
N ILE A 187 -22.86 -27.15 4.52
CA ILE A 187 -21.42 -27.11 4.30
C ILE A 187 -20.98 -28.57 4.17
N PRO A 188 -20.33 -29.01 3.08
CA PRO A 188 -19.63 -30.29 3.07
C PRO A 188 -18.28 -30.10 3.77
N LEU A 189 -18.12 -30.68 4.96
CA LEU A 189 -16.81 -30.90 5.57
C LEU A 189 -16.30 -32.30 5.17
N ASP A 190 -15.17 -32.25 4.47
CA ASP A 190 -14.07 -33.22 4.30
C ASP A 190 -14.23 -34.67 4.83
N SER A 191 -13.90 -35.65 3.98
CA SER A 191 -13.36 -36.94 4.44
C SER A 191 -12.53 -37.64 3.37
N ARG A 192 -11.22 -37.61 3.61
CA ARG A 192 -10.19 -38.51 3.06
C ARG A 192 -10.66 -39.96 2.98
N LYS A 193 -10.37 -40.62 1.86
CA LYS A 193 -10.19 -42.06 1.80
C LYS A 193 -8.94 -42.34 0.97
N GLY A 194 -7.90 -42.85 1.63
CA GLY A 194 -6.83 -43.54 0.95
C GLY A 194 -7.33 -44.91 0.52
N ASP A 195 -6.84 -45.39 -0.62
CA ASP A 195 -6.50 -46.80 -0.76
C ASP A 195 -5.43 -46.95 -1.85
N LEU A 196 -4.50 -47.85 -1.53
CA LEU A 196 -3.35 -48.29 -2.31
C LEU A 196 -3.77 -49.22 -3.43
N LEU A 197 -3.19 -49.04 -4.61
CA LEU A 197 -2.84 -50.13 -5.54
C LEU A 197 -1.45 -49.85 -6.13
#